data_AF-A0A4U0UIK8-F1
#
_entry.id   AF-A0A4U0UIK8-F1
#
_cell.length_a   1.000
_cell.length_b   1.000
_cell.length_c   1.000
_cell.angle_alpha   90.00
_cell.angle_beta   90.00
_cell.angle_gamma   90.00
#
_symmetry.space_group_name_H-M   'P 1'
#
loop_
_entity.id
_entity.type
_entity.pdbx_description
1 polymer ?
#
loop_
_entity_poly.entity_id
_entity_poly.type
_entity_poly.pdbx_seq_one_letter_code
_entity_poly.pdbx_strand_id
1 'polypeptide(L)'
;MANKRPHAAIDTPTPNSTTKPAPASAVDNDDDDPIDPSDELTFIALGGGNEVGRSCHIVQYKGKTAMLDAGIHPAYDGLAALPFYDEFDLSTVDVLLITQ
;
A
#
# COMPACT_ATOMS: atom_id res chain seq x y z
N MET A 1 5.89 68.16 6.12
CA MET A 1 6.38 68.12 4.73
C MET A 1 7.14 66.81 4.54
N ALA A 2 6.79 66.08 3.49
CA ALA A 2 6.98 64.64 3.34
C ALA A 2 8.38 64.25 2.85
N ASN A 3 8.97 63.20 3.43
CA ASN A 3 9.97 62.38 2.76
C ASN A 3 9.58 60.90 2.87
N LYS A 4 9.21 60.33 1.72
CA LYS A 4 8.82 58.94 1.47
C LYS A 4 10.07 58.05 1.44
N ARG A 5 10.04 56.83 2.03
CA ARG A 5 10.55 55.54 1.49
C ARG A 5 10.51 54.39 2.53
N PRO A 6 10.47 53.11 2.08
CA PRO A 6 9.56 52.09 2.62
C PRO A 6 10.20 51.06 3.58
N HIS A 7 9.31 50.24 4.16
CA HIS A 7 9.52 49.08 5.01
C HIS A 7 10.76 48.21 4.69
N ALA A 8 11.39 47.74 5.78
CA ALA A 8 12.59 46.91 5.83
C ALA A 8 12.51 45.62 4.99
N ALA A 9 13.56 45.38 4.19
CA ALA A 9 13.87 44.08 3.63
C ALA A 9 14.64 43.26 4.68
N ILE A 10 14.17 42.03 4.87
CA ILE A 10 14.79 40.95 5.65
C ILE A 10 15.95 40.38 4.82
N ASP A 11 17.17 40.54 5.32
CA ASP A 11 18.39 39.95 4.75
C ASP A 11 18.34 38.43 4.90
N THR A 12 18.39 37.70 3.80
CA THR A 12 18.66 36.25 3.78
C THR A 12 20.16 36.01 3.72
N PRO A 13 20.77 35.30 4.69
CA PRO A 13 22.12 34.77 4.52
C PRO A 13 22.08 33.39 3.83
N THR A 14 22.76 33.29 2.70
CA THR A 14 23.16 32.05 2.02
C THR A 14 24.16 31.25 2.86
N PRO A 15 24.00 29.93 3.02
CA PRO A 15 25.04 29.08 3.59
C PRO A 15 25.80 28.29 2.50
N ASN A 16 27.11 28.48 2.43
CA ASN A 16 28.04 27.54 1.79
C ASN A 16 28.82 26.76 2.88
N SER A 17 29.02 25.46 2.61
CA SER A 17 29.94 24.45 3.18
C SER A 17 30.57 24.72 4.57
N THR A 18 30.60 23.81 5.53
CA THR A 18 31.25 22.48 5.45
C THR A 18 31.06 21.78 6.80
N THR A 19 30.48 20.56 6.83
CA THR A 19 30.87 19.38 7.65
C THR A 19 29.88 18.27 7.28
N LYS A 20 30.26 17.42 6.34
CA LYS A 20 29.47 16.26 5.89
C LYS A 20 29.53 15.19 7.00
N PRO A 21 28.40 14.69 7.53
CA PRO A 21 28.45 13.49 8.36
C PRO A 21 28.94 12.31 7.49
N ALA A 22 29.71 11.41 8.10
CA ALA A 22 30.32 10.25 7.44
C ALA A 22 29.25 9.43 6.68
N PRO A 23 29.59 8.84 5.51
CA PRO A 23 28.64 8.01 4.80
C PRO A 23 28.34 6.77 5.65
N ALA A 24 27.08 6.65 6.08
CA ALA A 24 26.51 5.33 6.33
C ALA A 24 26.78 4.52 5.06
N SER A 25 27.44 3.38 5.23
CA SER A 25 27.75 2.41 4.19
C SER A 25 26.65 2.39 3.13
N ALA A 26 27.00 2.84 1.92
CA ALA A 26 26.18 2.60 0.75
C ALA A 26 26.04 1.08 0.64
N VAL A 27 24.85 0.59 0.98
CA VAL A 27 24.38 -0.67 0.42
C VAL A 27 24.15 -0.34 -1.05
N ASP A 28 25.17 -0.62 -1.85
CA ASP A 28 25.03 -0.71 -3.30
C ASP A 28 24.13 -1.93 -3.56
N ASN A 29 22.82 -1.72 -3.44
CA ASN A 29 21.83 -2.67 -3.94
C ASN A 29 21.73 -2.40 -5.45
N ASP A 30 22.71 -2.89 -6.20
CA ASP A 30 22.56 -3.15 -7.62
C ASP A 30 21.65 -4.38 -7.81
N ASP A 31 20.44 -4.34 -7.25
CA ASP A 31 19.37 -5.32 -7.51
C ASP A 31 18.70 -4.96 -8.86
N ASP A 32 19.51 -4.84 -9.92
CA ASP A 32 19.07 -4.68 -11.32
C ASP A 32 18.64 -6.04 -11.92
N ASP A 33 18.69 -7.12 -11.13
CA ASP A 33 18.10 -8.40 -11.49
C ASP A 33 16.56 -8.27 -11.47
N PRO A 34 15.86 -8.78 -12.49
CA PRO A 34 14.40 -8.75 -12.51
C PRO A 34 13.85 -9.52 -11.31
N ILE A 35 13.03 -8.85 -10.50
CA ILE A 35 12.28 -9.49 -9.41
C ILE A 35 11.46 -10.64 -10.00
N ASP A 36 11.62 -11.83 -9.43
CA ASP A 36 10.80 -12.97 -9.79
C ASP A 36 9.34 -12.64 -9.43
N PRO A 37 8.36 -12.83 -10.34
CA PRO A 37 6.95 -12.60 -10.04
C PRO A 37 6.44 -13.33 -8.80
N SER A 38 7.06 -14.45 -8.42
CA SER A 38 6.73 -15.19 -7.20
C SER A 38 7.14 -14.49 -5.91
N ASP A 39 8.10 -13.56 -5.97
CA ASP A 39 8.53 -12.72 -4.85
C ASP A 39 7.73 -11.42 -4.74
N GLU A 40 6.78 -11.18 -5.66
CA GLU A 40 5.80 -10.10 -5.52
C GLU A 40 4.63 -10.53 -4.62
N LEU A 41 4.29 -9.70 -3.65
CA LEU A 41 3.07 -9.88 -2.86
C LEU A 41 1.89 -9.27 -3.61
N THR A 42 0.90 -10.11 -3.92
CA THR A 42 -0.36 -9.67 -4.51
C THR A 42 -1.46 -9.65 -3.45
N PHE A 43 -2.21 -8.55 -3.39
CA PHE A 43 -3.37 -8.38 -2.51
C PHE A 43 -4.60 -8.01 -3.34
N ILE A 44 -5.66 -8.82 -3.26
CA ILE A 44 -6.91 -8.63 -4.00
C ILE A 44 -8.06 -8.55 -3.01
N ALA A 45 -8.86 -7.49 -3.05
CA ALA A 45 -10.07 -7.37 -2.26
C ALA A 45 -11.28 -7.87 -3.06
N LEU A 46 -11.80 -9.06 -2.74
CA LEU A 46 -13.03 -9.61 -3.32
C LEU A 46 -14.29 -9.09 -2.61
N GLY A 47 -14.13 -8.42 -1.48
CA GLY A 47 -15.19 -7.73 -0.76
C GLY A 47 -14.65 -7.00 0.46
N GLY A 48 -15.32 -5.91 0.88
CA GLY A 48 -14.80 -5.01 1.91
C GLY A 48 -13.76 -3.99 1.40
N GLY A 49 -13.46 -3.99 0.10
CA GLY A 49 -12.61 -2.98 -0.54
C GLY A 49 -13.38 -1.67 -0.76
N ASN A 50 -13.09 -0.64 0.03
CA ASN A 50 -13.80 0.65 0.00
C ASN A 50 -15.33 0.52 0.29
N GLU A 51 -15.72 -0.50 1.04
CA GLU A 51 -17.08 -0.74 1.53
C GLU A 51 -17.05 -1.43 2.90
N VAL A 52 -18.20 -1.59 3.56
CA VAL A 52 -18.33 -2.30 4.85
C VAL A 52 -19.29 -3.48 4.70
N GLY A 53 -18.79 -4.69 4.98
CA GLY A 53 -19.50 -5.95 4.77
C GLY A 53 -18.76 -6.84 3.78
N ARG A 54 -19.16 -8.12 3.69
CA ARG A 54 -18.57 -9.12 2.78
C ARG A 54 -17.04 -9.17 2.76
N SER A 55 -16.37 -9.00 3.91
CA SER A 55 -14.90 -9.03 3.95
C SER A 55 -14.39 -10.33 3.33
N CYS A 56 -13.53 -10.19 2.31
CA CYS A 56 -12.88 -11.29 1.65
C CYS A 56 -11.68 -10.76 0.88
N HIS A 57 -10.49 -11.21 1.23
CA HIS A 57 -9.24 -10.74 0.65
C HIS A 57 -8.34 -11.91 0.28
N ILE A 58 -7.71 -11.84 -0.89
CA ILE A 58 -6.71 -12.80 -1.32
C ILE A 58 -5.33 -12.21 -1.10
N VAL A 59 -4.46 -12.98 -0.49
CA VAL A 59 -3.02 -12.71 -0.37
C VAL A 59 -2.28 -13.80 -1.10
N GLN A 60 -1.51 -13.45 -2.13
CA GLN A 60 -0.62 -14.37 -2.82
C GLN A 60 0.83 -13.96 -2.63
N TYR A 61 1.67 -14.91 -2.24
CA TYR A 61 3.11 -14.71 -2.09
C TYR A 61 3.86 -16.04 -2.20
N LYS A 62 4.95 -16.10 -2.97
CA LYS A 62 5.77 -17.31 -3.15
C LYS A 62 4.97 -18.54 -3.56
N GLY A 63 4.00 -18.35 -4.45
CA GLY A 63 3.10 -19.40 -4.92
C GLY A 63 2.18 -19.98 -3.84
N LYS A 64 1.99 -19.27 -2.73
CA LYS A 64 1.00 -19.57 -1.69
C LYS A 64 -0.13 -18.58 -1.74
N THR A 65 -1.35 -19.07 -1.55
CA THR A 65 -2.57 -18.28 -1.61
C THR A 65 -3.35 -18.43 -0.32
N ALA A 66 -3.48 -17.34 0.43
CA ALA A 66 -4.35 -17.25 1.59
C ALA A 66 -5.61 -16.44 1.26
N MET A 67 -6.77 -16.95 1.65
CA MET A 67 -8.02 -16.20 1.69
C MET A 67 -8.27 -15.73 3.11
N LEU A 68 -8.49 -14.43 3.28
CA LEU A 68 -8.80 -13.79 4.56
C LEU A 68 -10.28 -13.41 4.54
N ASP A 69 -11.05 -14.02 5.43
CA ASP A 69 -12.50 -13.93 5.56
C ASP A 69 -13.31 -14.44 4.35
N ALA A 70 -14.57 -14.74 4.65
CA ALA A 70 -15.62 -15.13 3.71
C ALA A 70 -16.96 -14.54 4.18
N GLY A 71 -16.96 -13.22 4.42
CA GLY A 71 -18.07 -12.52 5.05
C GLY A 71 -19.31 -12.37 4.14
N ILE A 72 -20.40 -11.86 4.71
CA ILE A 72 -21.64 -11.50 3.99
C ILE A 72 -21.86 -9.99 4.12
N HIS A 73 -22.33 -9.35 3.06
CA HIS A 73 -22.71 -7.94 3.13
C HIS A 73 -24.09 -7.80 3.77
N PRO A 74 -24.24 -7.11 4.93
CA PRO A 74 -25.48 -7.13 5.72
C PRO A 74 -26.65 -6.39 5.06
N ALA A 75 -26.37 -5.49 4.11
CA ALA A 75 -27.39 -4.73 3.39
C ALA A 75 -27.92 -5.38 2.10
N TYR A 76 -27.45 -6.58 1.73
CA TYR A 76 -27.90 -7.30 0.54
C TYR A 76 -28.37 -8.71 0.90
N ASP A 77 -29.16 -9.30 0.01
CA ASP A 77 -29.71 -10.64 0.16
C ASP A 77 -29.19 -11.61 -0.92
N GLY A 78 -29.18 -12.90 -0.57
CA GLY A 78 -28.83 -13.97 -1.51
C GLY A 78 -27.42 -13.85 -2.08
N LEU A 79 -27.27 -14.19 -3.37
CA LEU A 79 -25.97 -14.16 -4.06
C LEU A 79 -25.34 -12.76 -4.11
N ALA A 80 -26.15 -11.70 -4.11
CA ALA A 80 -25.66 -10.32 -4.16
C ALA A 80 -24.97 -9.88 -2.86
N ALA A 81 -25.13 -10.64 -1.76
CA ALA A 81 -24.48 -10.39 -0.48
C ALA A 81 -23.11 -11.06 -0.36
N LEU A 82 -22.77 -11.98 -1.28
CA LEU A 82 -21.50 -12.69 -1.26
C LEU A 82 -20.34 -11.78 -1.73
N PRO A 83 -19.11 -12.09 -1.35
CA PRO A 83 -17.92 -11.61 -2.05
C PRO A 83 -17.92 -12.03 -3.53
N PHE A 84 -17.13 -11.35 -4.35
CA PHE A 84 -16.98 -11.62 -5.78
C PHE A 84 -16.12 -12.88 -6.03
N TYR A 85 -16.62 -14.04 -5.61
CA TYR A 85 -15.91 -15.32 -5.72
C TYR A 85 -15.62 -15.78 -7.14
N ASP A 86 -16.38 -15.27 -8.11
CA ASP A 86 -16.21 -15.53 -9.54
C ASP A 86 -15.01 -14.82 -10.17
N GLU A 87 -14.48 -13.78 -9.51
CA GLU A 87 -13.31 -13.03 -9.98
C GLU A 87 -11.97 -13.72 -9.63
N PHE A 88 -12.01 -14.81 -8.85
CA PHE A 88 -10.80 -15.53 -8.42
C PHE A 88 -10.99 -17.05 -8.45
N ASP A 89 -9.97 -17.78 -8.89
CA ASP A 89 -9.99 -19.24 -8.84
C ASP A 89 -9.75 -19.74 -7.41
N LEU A 90 -10.84 -20.00 -6.69
CA LEU A 90 -10.79 -20.48 -5.31
C LEU A 90 -10.11 -21.85 -5.15
N SER A 91 -9.95 -22.64 -6.22
CA SER A 91 -9.25 -23.93 -6.14
C SER A 91 -7.75 -23.78 -5.86
N THR A 92 -7.21 -22.57 -6.07
CA THR A 92 -5.82 -22.21 -5.78
C THR A 92 -5.58 -21.80 -4.33
N VAL A 93 -6.64 -21.62 -3.53
CA VAL A 93 -6.54 -21.19 -2.13
C VAL A 93 -6.02 -22.34 -1.27
N ASP A 94 -4.87 -22.13 -0.62
CA ASP A 94 -4.27 -23.11 0.29
C ASP A 94 -4.94 -23.08 1.67
N VAL A 95 -5.33 -21.88 2.13
CA VAL A 95 -5.85 -21.66 3.49
C VAL A 95 -6.89 -20.55 3.51
N LEU A 96 -7.96 -20.78 4.27
CA LEU A 96 -8.96 -19.78 4.65
C LEU A 96 -8.80 -19.42 6.12
N LEU A 97 -8.57 -18.14 6.41
CA LEU A 97 -8.46 -17.60 7.76
C LEU A 97 -9.67 -16.70 8.04
N ILE A 98 -10.44 -17.00 9.08
CA ILE A 98 -11.61 -16.21 9.49
C ILE A 98 -11.23 -15.34 10.69
N THR A 99 -11.46 -14.04 10.56
CA THR A 99 -11.28 -13.03 11.61
C THR A 99 -12.59 -12.81 12.38
N GLN A 100 -12.51 -12.11 13.52
CA GLN A 100 -13.59 -12.00 14.51
C GLN A 100 -14.43 -10.73 14.38
#